data_AF-A0A423FL61-F1
#
_entry.id   AF-A0A423FL61-F1
#
_cell.length_a   1.000
_cell.length_b   1.000
_cell.length_c   1.000
_cell.angle_alpha   90.00
_cell.angle_beta   90.00
_cell.angle_gamma   90.00
#
_symmetry.space_group_name_H-M   'P 1'
#
loop_
_entity.id
_entity.type
_entity.pdbx_description
1 polymer ?
#
loop_
_entity_poly.entity_id
_entity_poly.type
_entity_poly.pdbx_seq_one_letter_code
_entity_poly.pdbx_strand_id
1 'polypeptide(L)'
;SREHAPWALEEYGFRSIIAPSYADIFFNNSFKNGLLPIILSDADVDELFQQVEANPGYQLQIDLAAQTVTRPDGKVLGFEIDAF
;
A
#
# COMPACT_ATOMS: atom_id res chain seq x y z
N SER A 1 21.97 20.76 15.72
CA SER A 1 21.92 20.17 14.37
C SER A 1 20.47 20.26 13.91
N ARG A 2 20.04 21.30 13.18
CA ARG A 2 20.30 21.56 11.75
C ARG A 2 20.15 20.28 10.89
N GLU A 3 19.06 20.27 10.11
CA GLU A 3 18.99 19.73 8.74
C GLU A 3 18.55 18.27 8.48
N HIS A 4 17.48 17.78 9.13
CA HIS A 4 16.76 16.59 8.61
C HIS A 4 15.25 16.84 8.38
N ALA A 5 14.73 17.97 8.83
CA ALA A 5 13.31 18.31 8.70
C ALA A 5 12.83 18.63 7.26
N PRO A 6 13.66 19.14 6.31
CA PRO A 6 13.13 19.48 4.98
C PRO A 6 12.92 18.30 4.03
N TRP A 7 13.47 17.11 4.30
CA TRP A 7 13.37 15.95 3.38
C TRP A 7 12.19 15.00 3.67
N ALA A 8 11.57 15.06 4.85
CA ALA A 8 10.39 14.26 5.17
C ALA A 8 9.10 14.77 4.51
N LEU A 9 9.15 15.95 3.88
CA LEU A 9 7.98 16.71 3.43
C LEU A 9 7.78 16.71 1.90
N GLU A 10 8.78 16.36 1.09
CA GLU A 10 8.63 16.14 -0.37
C GLU A 10 8.61 14.66 -0.77
N GLU A 11 9.16 13.78 0.07
CA GLU A 11 9.23 12.34 -0.18
C GLU A 11 8.65 11.58 0.99
N TYR A 12 7.63 10.79 0.71
CA TYR A 12 7.76 9.40 1.13
C TYR A 12 7.69 8.43 -0.05
N GLY A 13 7.45 8.91 -1.27
CA GLY A 13 7.43 8.06 -2.46
C GLY A 13 6.38 6.94 -2.42
N PHE A 14 5.35 7.07 -1.58
CA PHE A 14 4.28 6.06 -1.48
C PHE A 14 3.54 5.98 -2.82
N ARG A 15 3.67 4.82 -3.48
CA ARG A 15 3.00 4.53 -4.76
C ARG A 15 1.64 3.87 -4.56
N SER A 16 1.39 3.34 -3.38
CA SER A 16 0.20 2.57 -3.06
C SER A 16 -0.15 2.67 -1.59
N ILE A 17 -1.43 2.52 -1.28
CA ILE A 17 -1.94 2.33 0.08
C ILE A 17 -2.74 1.03 0.09
N ILE A 18 -2.66 0.26 1.16
CA ILE A 18 -3.45 -0.95 1.38
C ILE A 18 -4.35 -0.71 2.58
N ALA A 19 -5.66 -0.94 2.43
CA ALA A 19 -6.64 -0.79 3.51
C ALA A 19 -7.86 -1.70 3.27
N PRO A 20 -8.65 -2.02 4.31
CA PRO A 20 -9.88 -2.80 4.13
C PRO A 20 -11.01 -2.01 3.45
N SER A 21 -10.95 -0.68 3.48
CA SER A 21 -11.90 0.21 2.80
C SER A 21 -11.35 1.62 2.66
N TYR A 22 -11.94 2.39 1.74
CA TYR A 22 -11.63 3.81 1.53
C TYR A 22 -12.90 4.64 1.50
N ALA A 23 -12.80 5.90 1.95
CA ALA A 23 -13.85 6.88 1.69
C ALA A 23 -13.86 7.25 0.19
N ASP A 24 -15.05 7.41 -0.40
CA ASP A 24 -15.22 7.65 -1.85
C ASP A 24 -14.38 8.82 -2.39
N ILE A 25 -14.34 9.91 -1.62
CA ILE A 25 -13.57 11.12 -1.97
C ILE A 25 -12.07 10.82 -2.01
N PHE A 26 -11.58 10.04 -1.03
CA PHE A 26 -10.18 9.66 -0.96
C PHE A 26 -9.81 8.73 -2.09
N PHE A 27 -10.65 7.73 -2.38
CA PHE A 27 -10.45 6.79 -3.47
C PHE A 27 -10.32 7.53 -4.80
N ASN A 28 -11.28 8.40 -5.14
CA ASN A 28 -11.26 9.18 -6.38
C ASN A 28 -10.06 10.15 -6.48
N ASN A 29 -9.66 10.78 -5.38
CA ASN A 29 -8.49 11.65 -5.37
C ASN A 29 -7.17 10.87 -5.46
N SER A 30 -7.10 9.63 -4.98
CA SER A 30 -5.87 8.83 -5.00
C SER A 30 -5.38 8.60 -6.43
N PHE A 31 -6.27 8.20 -7.34
CA PHE A 31 -5.93 8.00 -8.75
C PHE A 31 -5.44 9.27 -9.44
N LYS A 32 -6.07 10.41 -9.15
CA LYS A 32 -5.66 11.71 -9.71
C LYS A 32 -4.26 12.13 -9.27
N ASN A 33 -3.82 11.65 -8.12
CA ASN A 33 -2.50 11.94 -7.56
C ASN A 33 -1.47 10.81 -7.83
N GLY A 34 -1.80 9.82 -8.67
CA GLY A 34 -0.90 8.72 -9.00
C GLY A 34 -0.65 7.74 -7.84
N LEU A 35 -1.57 7.70 -6.88
CA LEU A 35 -1.54 6.80 -5.73
C LEU A 35 -2.51 5.64 -5.98
N LEU A 36 -2.01 4.41 -5.80
CA LEU A 36 -2.80 3.19 -6.00
C LEU A 36 -3.48 2.74 -4.69
N PRO A 37 -4.81 2.93 -4.52
CA PRO A 37 -5.53 2.34 -3.40
C PRO A 37 -5.77 0.84 -3.66
N ILE A 38 -5.41 0.00 -2.70
CA ILE A 38 -5.56 -1.47 -2.76
C ILE A 38 -6.48 -1.89 -1.63
N ILE A 39 -7.56 -2.57 -1.99
CA ILE A 39 -8.52 -3.08 -1.02
C ILE A 39 -8.23 -4.57 -0.77
N LEU A 40 -7.97 -4.92 0.50
CA LEU A 40 -7.79 -6.30 0.96
C LEU A 40 -8.77 -6.60 2.10
N SER A 41 -8.90 -7.87 2.49
CA SER A 41 -9.72 -8.22 3.66
C SER A 41 -9.09 -7.70 4.96
N ASP A 42 -9.91 -7.45 5.98
CA ASP A 42 -9.44 -7.00 7.30
C ASP A 42 -8.43 -8.00 7.89
N ALA A 43 -8.66 -9.30 7.67
CA ALA A 43 -7.76 -10.37 8.09
C ALA A 43 -6.39 -10.32 7.38
N ASP A 44 -6.38 -10.08 6.05
CA ASP A 44 -5.11 -9.96 5.32
C ASP A 44 -4.34 -8.69 5.73
N VAL A 45 -5.04 -7.60 6.02
CA VAL A 45 -4.42 -6.36 6.50
C VAL A 45 -3.81 -6.56 7.89
N ASP A 46 -4.50 -7.23 8.81
CA ASP A 46 -3.97 -7.58 10.14
C ASP A 46 -2.73 -8.49 10.02
N GLU A 47 -2.78 -9.52 9.15
CA GLU A 47 -1.61 -10.37 8.86
C GLU A 47 -0.42 -9.54 8.35
N LEU A 48 -0.64 -8.57 7.45
CA LEU A 48 0.42 -7.71 6.94
C LEU A 48 1.03 -6.86 8.06
N PHE A 49 0.22 -6.30 8.97
CA PHE A 49 0.73 -5.56 10.13
C PHE A 49 1.63 -6.44 11.00
N GLN A 50 1.17 -7.65 11.36
CA GLN A 50 1.96 -8.58 12.15
C GLN A 50 3.29 -8.93 11.48
N GLN A 51 3.29 -9.13 10.15
CA GLN A 51 4.52 -9.44 9.41
C GLN A 51 5.49 -8.26 9.37
N VAL A 52 5.00 -7.03 9.22
CA VAL A 52 5.82 -5.81 9.23
C VAL A 52 6.44 -5.61 10.61
N GLU A 53 5.68 -5.80 11.69
CA GLU A 53 6.19 -5.68 13.06
C GLU A 53 7.23 -6.76 13.39
N ALA A 54 7.02 -7.98 12.92
CA ALA A 54 7.94 -9.09 13.15
C ALA A 54 9.22 -9.03 12.31
N ASN A 55 9.20 -8.36 11.15
CA ASN A 55 10.30 -8.37 10.17
C ASN A 55 10.75 -6.93 9.83
N PRO A 56 11.76 -6.38 10.52
CA PRO A 56 12.30 -5.07 10.16
C PRO A 56 12.85 -5.09 8.73
N GLY A 57 12.40 -4.14 7.91
CA GLY A 57 12.73 -4.08 6.48
C GLY A 57 11.80 -4.92 5.59
N TYR A 58 10.60 -5.26 6.07
CA TYR A 58 9.59 -5.97 5.30
C TYR A 58 9.34 -5.35 3.91
N GLN A 59 9.35 -6.21 2.89
CA GLN A 59 9.09 -5.83 1.50
C GLN A 59 8.01 -6.72 0.92
N LEU A 60 7.06 -6.08 0.24
CA LEU A 60 6.03 -6.73 -0.56
C LEU A 60 6.15 -6.26 -2.02
N GLN A 61 5.68 -7.08 -2.95
CA GLN A 61 5.61 -6.72 -4.36
C GLN A 61 4.15 -6.48 -4.74
N ILE A 62 3.89 -5.38 -5.46
CA ILE A 62 2.56 -5.07 -5.99
C ILE A 62 2.67 -5.10 -7.51
N ASP A 63 1.88 -5.96 -8.13
CA ASP A 63 1.71 -6.01 -9.59
C ASP A 63 0.32 -5.47 -9.93
N LEU A 64 0.28 -4.29 -10.54
CA LEU A 64 -0.97 -3.65 -10.95
C LEU A 64 -1.61 -4.33 -12.17
N ALA A 65 -0.80 -4.86 -13.09
CA ALA A 65 -1.32 -5.48 -14.31
C ALA A 65 -1.97 -6.85 -13.99
N ALA A 66 -1.37 -7.60 -13.06
CA ALA A 66 -1.93 -8.83 -12.52
C ALA A 66 -2.93 -8.58 -11.37
N GLN A 67 -2.99 -7.37 -10.83
CA GLN A 67 -3.74 -6.98 -9.65
C GLN A 67 -3.47 -7.89 -8.43
N THR A 68 -2.19 -8.09 -8.12
CA THR A 68 -1.75 -8.95 -7.02
C THR A 68 -0.76 -8.28 -6.10
N VAL A 69 -0.85 -8.58 -4.81
CA VAL A 69 0.18 -8.29 -3.80
C VAL A 69 0.87 -9.60 -3.42
N THR A 70 2.18 -9.70 -3.66
CA THR A 70 2.99 -10.85 -3.28
C THR A 70 3.78 -10.54 -2.03
N ARG A 71 3.55 -11.34 -0.98
CA ARG A 71 4.27 -11.26 0.30
C ARG A 71 5.62 -11.97 0.20
N PRO A 72 6.59 -11.68 1.08
CA PRO A 72 7.88 -12.34 1.06
C PRO A 72 7.79 -13.83 1.45
N ASP A 73 6.72 -14.25 2.13
CA ASP A 73 6.42 -15.67 2.40
C ASP A 73 5.89 -16.44 1.18
N GLY A 74 5.67 -15.77 0.04
CA GLY A 74 5.18 -16.36 -1.20
C GLY A 74 3.66 -16.42 -1.34
N LYS A 75 2.88 -16.04 -0.31
CA LYS A 75 1.42 -15.86 -0.47
C LYS A 75 1.14 -14.70 -1.42
N VAL A 76 0.24 -14.94 -2.35
CA VAL A 76 -0.25 -13.96 -3.32
C VAL A 76 -1.69 -13.59 -2.93
N LEU A 77 -1.92 -12.30 -2.74
CA LEU A 77 -3.22 -11.72 -2.43
C LEU A 77 -3.73 -11.01 -3.69
N GLY A 78 -4.88 -11.44 -4.20
CA GLY A 78 -5.56 -10.73 -5.28
C GLY A 78 -6.26 -9.49 -4.73
N PHE A 79 -6.23 -8.40 -5.49
CA PHE A 79 -7.06 -7.24 -5.22
C PHE A 79 -7.83 -6.85 -6.48
N GLU A 80 -8.96 -6.18 -6.29
CA GLU A 80 -9.74 -5.64 -7.39
C GLU A 80 -9.60 -4.13 -7.41
N ILE A 81 -9.43 -3.58 -8.61
CA ILE A 81 -9.44 -2.16 -8.83
C ILE A 81 -10.30 -1.85 -10.05
N ASP A 82 -11.23 -0.92 -9.91
CA ASP A 82 -12.02 -0.46 -11.04
C ASP A 82 -11.11 0.35 -11.98
N ALA A 83 -11.00 -0.14 -13.22
CA ALA A 83 -10.47 0.65 -14.31
C ALA A 83 -11.51 1.72 -14.65
N PHE A 84 -11.13 2.99 -14.49
CA PHE A 84 -11.93 4.14 -14.92
C PHE A 84 -12.37 4.03 -16.38
#